data_AF-A0A7Z1KIP3-F1
#
_entry.id   AF-A0A7Z1KIP3-F1
#
_cell.length_a   1.000
_cell.length_b   1.000
_cell.length_c   1.000
_cell.angle_alpha   90.00
_cell.angle_beta   90.00
_cell.angle_gamma   90.00
#
_symmetry.space_group_name_H-M   'P 1'
#
loop_
_entity.id
_entity.type
_entity.pdbx_description
1 polymer ?
#
loop_
_entity_poly.entity_id
_entity_poly.type
_entity_poly.pdbx_seq_one_letter_code
_entity_poly.pdbx_strand_id
1 'polypeptide(L)'
;DLPYGASPLTRQLVSLCDHTLAVARVDANCHIRLHQQALPAGAHILINDLRIGSQLQDDLYQVWLQSQRRLLPIVIHRDEAMAECMASKQPLGEYRSDSLAAEEVLTLANWCPLHDAGDKTSAGSLR
;
A
#
# COMPACT_ATOMS: atom_id res chain seq x y z
N ASP A 1 5.08 3.21 -10.61
CA ASP A 1 4.55 1.84 -10.71
C ASP A 1 5.67 0.93 -11.19
N LEU A 2 5.82 -0.25 -10.58
CA LEU A 2 6.91 -1.18 -10.88
C LEU A 2 6.32 -2.56 -11.21
N PRO A 3 6.79 -3.22 -12.30
CA PRO A 3 6.30 -4.54 -12.64
C PRO A 3 6.68 -5.55 -11.57
N TYR A 4 5.80 -6.55 -11.37
CA TYR A 4 6.09 -7.68 -10.49
C TYR A 4 7.37 -8.41 -10.91
N GLY A 5 8.17 -8.81 -9.92
CA GLY A 5 9.34 -9.68 -10.09
C GLY A 5 10.67 -9.02 -9.74
N ALA A 6 11.68 -9.85 -9.51
CA ALA A 6 13.02 -9.44 -9.07
C ALA A 6 13.99 -9.20 -10.24
N SER A 7 13.49 -8.64 -11.34
CA SER A 7 14.36 -8.31 -12.47
C SER A 7 15.49 -7.36 -12.00
N PRO A 8 16.69 -7.41 -12.61
CA PRO A 8 17.77 -6.47 -12.27
C PRO A 8 17.31 -5.00 -12.36
N LEU A 9 16.51 -4.66 -13.38
CA LEU A 9 15.93 -3.33 -13.56
C LEU A 9 15.00 -2.95 -12.41
N THR A 10 14.08 -3.85 -12.01
CA THR A 10 13.15 -3.58 -10.91
C THR A 10 13.91 -3.32 -9.60
N ARG A 11 14.95 -4.11 -9.30
CA ARG A 11 15.79 -3.88 -8.11
C ARG A 11 16.53 -2.55 -8.15
N GLN A 12 17.04 -2.17 -9.32
CA GLN A 12 17.72 -0.89 -9.50
C GLN A 12 16.74 0.29 -9.30
N LEU A 13 15.54 0.21 -9.88
CA LEU A 13 14.51 1.24 -9.69
C LEU A 13 14.07 1.35 -8.22
N VAL A 14 13.88 0.23 -7.52
CA VAL A 14 13.57 0.22 -6.09
C VAL A 14 14.67 0.90 -5.28
N SER A 15 15.95 0.70 -5.62
CA SER A 15 17.07 1.33 -4.91
C SER A 15 17.15 2.86 -5.08
N LEU A 16 16.43 3.42 -6.05
CA LEU A 16 16.32 4.85 -6.28
C LEU A 16 15.10 5.48 -5.61
N CYS A 17 14.18 4.68 -5.07
CA CYS A 17 12.99 5.18 -4.39
C CYS A 17 13.32 5.54 -2.95
N ASP A 18 12.90 6.73 -2.50
CA ASP A 18 12.93 7.09 -1.07
C ASP A 18 11.98 6.18 -0.26
N HIS A 19 10.82 5.85 -0.84
CA HIS A 19 9.80 5.01 -0.21
C HIS A 19 9.28 3.95 -1.18
N THR A 20 9.05 2.75 -0.67
CA THR A 20 8.42 1.66 -1.43
C THR A 20 7.14 1.22 -0.73
N LEU A 21 6.01 1.26 -1.43
CA LEU A 21 4.76 0.67 -1.00
C LEU A 21 4.52 -0.65 -1.72
N ALA A 22 4.45 -1.75 -0.96
CA ALA A 22 4.01 -3.04 -1.44
C ALA A 22 2.47 -3.11 -1.34
N VAL A 23 1.80 -2.99 -2.47
CA VAL A 23 0.33 -3.06 -2.54
C VAL A 23 -0.12 -4.52 -2.51
N ALA A 24 -0.99 -4.86 -1.57
CA ALA A 24 -1.51 -6.21 -1.39
C ALA A 24 -3.03 -6.20 -1.23
N ARG A 25 -3.70 -7.23 -1.73
CA ARG A 25 -5.09 -7.53 -1.36
C ARG A 25 -5.10 -8.54 -0.24
N VAL A 26 -6.12 -8.50 0.62
CA VAL A 26 -6.28 -9.50 1.67
C VAL A 26 -6.84 -10.80 1.09
N ASP A 27 -6.00 -11.55 0.39
CA ASP A 27 -6.33 -12.84 -0.20
C ASP A 27 -5.24 -13.89 0.07
N ALA A 28 -5.58 -15.17 -0.15
CA ALA A 28 -4.66 -16.28 0.12
C ALA A 28 -3.37 -16.20 -0.70
N ASN A 29 -3.43 -15.69 -1.94
CA ASN A 29 -2.25 -15.56 -2.79
C ASN A 29 -1.27 -14.53 -2.24
N CYS A 30 -1.77 -13.37 -1.82
CA CYS A 30 -0.94 -12.34 -1.18
C CYS A 30 -0.41 -12.83 0.16
N HIS A 31 -1.21 -13.56 0.94
CA HIS A 31 -0.78 -14.13 2.21
C HIS A 31 0.44 -15.04 2.02
N ILE A 32 0.36 -16.00 1.09
CA ILE A 32 1.48 -16.89 0.78
C ILE A 32 2.70 -16.09 0.33
N ARG A 33 2.52 -15.11 -0.57
CA ARG A 33 3.63 -14.32 -1.11
C ARG A 33 4.33 -13.46 -0.06
N LEU A 34 3.60 -12.85 0.87
CA LEU A 34 4.17 -12.07 1.97
C LEU A 34 5.04 -12.93 2.91
N HIS A 35 4.77 -14.23 3.00
CA HIS A 35 5.58 -15.17 3.77
C HIS A 35 6.74 -15.81 2.98
N GLN A 36 6.64 -15.87 1.66
CA GLN A 36 7.64 -16.53 0.80
C GLN A 36 8.62 -15.55 0.14
N GLN A 37 8.26 -14.27 0.02
CA GLN A 37 9.05 -13.26 -0.70
C GLN A 37 9.46 -12.14 0.24
N ALA A 38 10.77 -11.88 0.34
CA ALA A 38 11.27 -10.73 1.07
C ALA A 38 10.86 -9.44 0.35
N LEU A 39 10.18 -8.54 1.07
CA LEU A 39 9.95 -7.18 0.58
C LEU A 39 11.25 -6.38 0.65
N PRO A 40 11.43 -5.36 -0.22
CA PRO A 40 12.55 -4.43 -0.11
C PRO A 40 12.72 -3.88 1.30
N ALA A 41 13.96 -3.54 1.66
CA ALA A 41 14.25 -2.86 2.92
C ALA A 41 13.45 -1.55 3.00
N GLY A 42 12.85 -1.26 4.16
CA GLY A 42 12.00 -0.09 4.37
C GLY A 42 10.62 -0.12 3.69
N ALA A 43 10.27 -1.18 2.94
CA ALA A 43 8.98 -1.21 2.27
C ALA A 43 7.80 -1.38 3.24
N HIS A 44 6.77 -0.55 3.08
CA HIS A 44 5.51 -0.66 3.81
C HIS A 44 4.47 -1.46 3.01
N ILE A 45 3.55 -2.14 3.70
CA ILE A 45 2.47 -2.90 3.07
C ILE A 45 1.20 -2.05 3.10
N LEU A 46 0.65 -1.74 1.93
CA LEU A 46 -0.63 -1.08 1.78
C LEU A 46 -1.69 -2.12 1.41
N ILE A 47 -2.76 -2.21 2.18
CA ILE A 47 -3.91 -3.02 1.80
C ILE A 47 -4.77 -2.24 0.82
N ASN A 48 -5.14 -2.90 -0.28
CA ASN A 48 -6.05 -2.39 -1.28
C ASN A 48 -7.19 -3.39 -1.56
N ASP A 49 -8.34 -2.89 -2.00
CA ASP A 49 -9.54 -3.66 -2.33
C ASP A 49 -10.09 -4.50 -1.14
N LEU A 50 -10.04 -3.95 0.08
CA LEU A 50 -10.66 -4.59 1.25
C LEU A 50 -12.19 -4.53 1.15
N ARG A 51 -12.86 -5.69 1.27
CA ARG A 51 -14.30 -5.82 1.12
C ARG A 51 -15.00 -5.90 2.47
N ILE A 52 -15.88 -4.95 2.72
CA ILE A 52 -16.73 -4.96 3.91
C ILE A 52 -17.63 -6.22 3.89
N GLY A 53 -17.66 -6.92 5.02
CA GLY A 53 -18.48 -8.12 5.20
C GLY A 53 -17.87 -9.40 4.61
N SER A 54 -16.62 -9.37 4.16
CA SER A 54 -15.93 -10.59 3.72
C SER A 54 -15.22 -11.27 4.89
N GLN A 55 -15.86 -12.29 5.46
CA GLN A 55 -15.32 -13.04 6.60
C GLN A 55 -13.88 -13.56 6.35
N LEU A 56 -13.61 -14.10 5.16
CA LEU A 56 -12.27 -14.57 4.82
C LEU A 56 -11.23 -13.45 4.81
N GLN A 57 -11.59 -12.26 4.32
CA GLN A 57 -10.68 -11.12 4.36
C GLN A 57 -10.50 -10.62 5.80
N ASP A 58 -11.56 -10.58 6.60
CA ASP A 58 -11.47 -10.17 8.00
C ASP A 58 -10.53 -11.10 8.79
N ASP A 59 -10.68 -12.42 8.63
CA ASP A 59 -9.83 -13.42 9.29
C ASP A 59 -8.35 -13.26 8.88
N LEU A 60 -8.08 -13.14 7.58
CA LEU A 60 -6.72 -12.93 7.07
C LEU A 60 -6.15 -11.59 7.51
N TYR A 61 -6.97 -10.53 7.54
CA TYR A 61 -6.56 -9.20 7.98
C TYR A 61 -6.15 -9.22 9.46
N GLN A 62 -6.89 -9.91 10.33
CA GLN A 62 -6.50 -10.09 11.73
C GLN A 62 -5.17 -10.82 11.88
N VAL A 63 -4.95 -11.88 11.08
CA VAL A 63 -3.65 -12.56 11.04
C VAL A 63 -2.54 -11.60 10.59
N TRP A 64 -2.78 -10.75 9.60
CA TRP A 64 -1.80 -9.79 9.11
C TRP A 64 -1.48 -8.68 10.11
N LEU A 65 -2.47 -8.18 10.86
CA LEU A 65 -2.24 -7.21 11.94
C LEU A 65 -1.24 -7.75 12.98
N GLN A 66 -1.22 -9.07 13.21
CA GLN A 66 -0.31 -9.73 14.15
C GLN A 66 1.04 -10.12 13.53
N SER A 67 1.04 -10.51 12.26
CA SER A 67 2.23 -11.10 11.60
C SER A 67 3.03 -10.11 10.74
N GLN A 68 2.40 -9.05 10.22
CA GLN A 68 2.98 -8.13 9.25
C GLN A 68 3.28 -6.77 9.90
N ARG A 69 4.45 -6.64 10.52
CA ARG A 69 4.87 -5.42 11.26
C ARG A 69 4.94 -4.13 10.42
N ARG A 70 4.97 -4.25 9.10
CA ARG A 70 5.11 -3.12 8.16
C ARG A 70 3.79 -2.72 7.50
N LEU A 71 2.67 -3.26 7.99
CA LEU A 71 1.34 -2.90 7.52
C LEU A 71 1.06 -1.43 7.84
N LEU A 72 0.62 -0.67 6.84
CA LEU A 72 0.15 0.69 7.06
C LEU A 72 -1.15 0.67 7.88
N PRO A 73 -1.38 1.69 8.73
CA PRO A 73 -2.65 1.85 9.43
C PRO A 73 -3.78 2.30 8.49
N ILE A 74 -3.47 2.54 7.21
CA ILE A 74 -4.39 3.01 6.18
C ILE A 74 -4.69 1.82 5.26
N VAL A 75 -5.98 1.62 5.00
CA VAL A 75 -6.50 0.60 4.10
C VAL A 75 -7.31 1.30 3.03
N ILE A 76 -7.21 0.85 1.77
CA ILE A 76 -8.12 1.27 0.71
C ILE A 76 -9.20 0.21 0.56
N HIS A 77 -10.44 0.58 0.90
CA HIS A 77 -11.59 -0.29 0.72
C HIS A 77 -11.99 -0.41 -0.75
N ARG A 78 -12.65 -1.51 -1.07
CA ARG A 78 -13.31 -1.68 -2.35
C ARG A 78 -14.41 -0.65 -2.49
N ASP A 79 -14.33 0.14 -3.56
CA ASP A 79 -15.27 1.22 -3.87
C ASP A 79 -15.55 1.21 -5.38
N GLU A 80 -16.82 1.33 -5.77
CA GLU A 80 -17.22 1.39 -7.18
C GLU A 80 -16.73 2.68 -7.84
N ALA A 81 -16.61 3.77 -7.08
CA ALA A 81 -16.10 5.06 -7.55
C ALA A 81 -14.70 4.93 -8.18
N MET A 82 -13.87 4.00 -7.68
CA MET A 82 -12.55 3.70 -8.25
C MET A 82 -12.66 3.13 -9.67
N ALA A 83 -13.58 2.18 -9.89
CA ALA A 83 -13.79 1.59 -11.21
C ALA A 83 -14.43 2.60 -12.18
N GLU A 84 -15.40 3.38 -11.69
CA GLU A 84 -16.09 4.42 -12.48
C GLU A 84 -15.15 5.56 -12.90
N CYS A 85 -14.28 6.03 -12.01
CA CYS A 85 -13.33 7.10 -12.33
C CYS A 85 -12.30 6.63 -13.36
N MET A 86 -11.85 5.37 -13.26
CA MET A 86 -10.96 4.75 -14.25
C MET A 86 -11.62 4.63 -15.62
N ALA A 87 -12.88 4.18 -15.67
CA ALA A 87 -13.66 4.11 -16.91
C ALA A 87 -13.87 5.50 -17.53
N SER A 88 -14.06 6.51 -16.68
CA SER A 88 -14.21 7.92 -17.07
C SER A 88 -12.88 8.61 -17.36
N LYS A 89 -11.73 7.93 -17.12
CA LYS A 89 -10.36 8.47 -17.23
C LYS A 89 -10.13 9.73 -16.41
N GLN A 90 -10.77 9.83 -15.25
CA GLN A 90 -10.62 10.95 -14.32
C GLN A 90 -9.95 10.48 -13.03
N PRO A 91 -9.17 11.35 -12.36
CA PRO A 91 -8.68 11.07 -11.01
C PRO A 91 -9.87 10.85 -10.05
N LEU A 92 -9.72 9.90 -9.11
CA LEU A 92 -10.79 9.57 -8.16
C LEU A 92 -11.28 10.80 -7.38
N GLY A 93 -10.35 11.61 -6.87
CA GLY A 93 -10.67 12.81 -6.11
C GLY A 93 -11.37 13.92 -6.91
N GLU A 94 -11.34 13.86 -8.25
CA GLU A 94 -12.11 14.78 -9.11
C GLU A 94 -13.46 14.17 -9.50
N TYR A 95 -13.50 12.87 -9.79
CA TYR A 95 -14.70 12.16 -10.20
C TYR A 95 -15.73 11.99 -9.07
N ARG A 96 -15.27 11.58 -7.89
CA ARG A 96 -16.06 11.34 -6.68
C ARG A 96 -15.20 11.64 -5.45
N SER A 97 -15.08 12.92 -5.12
CA SER A 97 -14.30 13.38 -3.97
C SER A 97 -14.85 12.91 -2.62
N ASP A 98 -16.12 12.54 -2.56
CA ASP A 98 -16.88 12.10 -1.39
C ASP A 98 -16.93 10.56 -1.24
N SER A 99 -16.22 9.82 -2.09
CA SER A 99 -16.13 8.37 -2.00
C SER A 99 -15.20 7.95 -0.85
N LEU A 100 -15.47 6.80 -0.24
CA LEU A 100 -14.63 6.26 0.83
C LEU A 100 -13.18 6.08 0.36
N ALA A 101 -13.00 5.50 -0.82
CA ALA A 101 -11.65 5.32 -1.37
C ALA A 101 -10.95 6.65 -1.67
N ALA A 102 -11.69 7.72 -1.99
CA ALA A 102 -11.11 9.06 -2.20
C ALA A 102 -10.55 9.63 -0.89
N GLU A 103 -11.30 9.53 0.20
CA GLU A 103 -10.87 9.94 1.54
C GLU A 103 -9.65 9.15 2.03
N GLU A 104 -9.64 7.84 1.79
CA GLU A 104 -8.54 6.95 2.18
C GLU A 104 -7.27 7.20 1.37
N VAL A 105 -7.39 7.42 0.06
CA VAL A 105 -6.27 7.81 -0.80
C VAL A 105 -5.72 9.17 -0.39
N LEU A 106 -6.57 10.14 -0.02
CA LEU A 106 -6.13 11.43 0.49
C LEU A 106 -5.39 11.27 1.83
N THR A 107 -5.90 10.41 2.71
CA THR A 107 -5.23 10.07 3.99
C THR A 107 -3.85 9.44 3.73
N LEU A 108 -3.75 8.51 2.78
CA LEU A 108 -2.48 7.94 2.34
C LEU A 108 -1.52 9.00 1.77
N ALA A 109 -2.02 9.90 0.93
CA ALA A 109 -1.23 10.97 0.35
C ALA A 109 -0.63 11.90 1.43
N ASN A 110 -1.38 12.18 2.50
CA ASN A 110 -0.91 12.96 3.64
C ASN A 110 0.08 12.19 4.52
N TRP A 111 -0.06 10.86 4.61
CA TRP A 111 0.85 10.01 5.39
C TRP A 111 2.27 9.97 4.79
N CYS A 112 2.37 9.87 3.46
CA CYS A 112 3.65 9.75 2.73
C CYS A 112 4.70 10.81 3.09
N PRO A 113 4.45 12.13 2.98
CA PRO A 113 5.46 13.15 3.30
C PRO A 113 5.78 13.23 4.79
N LEU A 114 4.81 12.94 5.68
CA LEU A 114 5.05 12.94 7.12
C LEU A 114 6.06 11.87 7.54
N HIS A 115 6.08 10.74 6.83
CA HIS A 115 6.97 9.62 7.13
C HIS A 115 8.27 9.66 6.32
N ASP A 116 8.42 10.57 5.35
CA ASP A 116 9.71 10.87 4.71
C ASP A 116 10.67 11.66 5.62
N ALA A 117 10.14 12.52 6.51
CA ALA A 117 10.95 13.33 7.41
C ALA A 117 11.55 12.53 8.59
N GLY A 118 10.91 11.41 8.98
CA GLY A 118 11.32 10.59 10.12
C GLY A 118 12.60 9.80 9.89
N ASP A 119 12.79 9.27 8.67
CA ASP A 119 13.95 8.41 8.34
C ASP A 119 15.22 9.20 8.01
N LYS A 120 15.10 10.45 7.53
CA LYS A 120 16.27 11.31 7.29
C LYS A 120 16.94 11.80 8.59
N THR A 121 16.21 11.83 9.70
CA THR A 121 16.73 12.32 10.99
C THR A 121 17.58 11.27 11.72
N SER A 122 17.32 9.97 11.51
CA SER A 122 18.12 8.87 12.09
C SER A 122 19.45 8.66 11.36
N ALA A 123 19.52 8.97 10.06
CA ALA A 123 20.74 8.90 9.26
C ALA A 123 21.68 10.11 9.43
N GLY A 124 21.20 11.22 10.01
CA GLY A 124 21.98 12.45 10.21
C GLY A 124 22.79 12.52 11.52
N SER A 125 22.64 11.56 12.43
CA SER A 125 23.27 11.61 13.78
C SER A 125 24.60 10.86 13.91
N LEU A 126 25.25 10.51 12.80
CA LEU A 126 26.63 10.03 12.78
C LEU A 126 27.46 10.94 11.86
N ARG A 127 27.89 12.08 12.41
CA ARG A 127 29.03 12.86 11.92
C ARG A 127 29.96 13.15 13.09
#